data_AF-A0A178GTT0-F1
#
_entry.id   AF-A0A178GTT0-F1
#
_cell.length_a   1.000
_cell.length_b   1.000
_cell.length_c   1.000
_cell.angle_alpha   90.00
_cell.angle_beta   90.00
_cell.angle_gamma   90.00
#
_symmetry.space_group_name_H-M   'P 1'
#
loop_
_entity.id
_entity.type
_entity.pdbx_description
1 polymer ?
#
loop_
_entity_poly.entity_id
_entity_poly.type
_entity_poly.pdbx_seq_one_letter_code
_entity_poly.pdbx_strand_id
1 'polypeptide(L)'
;MALSKFLDPKLDLTFKKIFGTEKNKNILIHFLNDILGCTEVNTIQEVEFLSTIMDPEIASDKQSIVDVLCRDSSGNRYITDEDLRKIAEKSPIIKLAYDELDKFHWNEKDLVAYEERIMDLRKEEAILEYRLDLAKEEGRKEGEIEVAKNLLKAGVSIDIIAQITGLSMKELQN
;
A
#
# COMPACT_ATOMS: atom_id res chain seq x y z
N MET A 1 6.38 -24.02 -10.09
CA MET A 1 7.29 -22.87 -9.90
C MET A 1 7.71 -22.84 -8.45
N ALA A 2 9.02 -22.75 -8.17
CA ALA A 2 9.50 -22.63 -6.80
C ALA A 2 9.14 -21.24 -6.27
N LEU A 3 8.55 -21.17 -5.07
CA LEU A 3 8.31 -19.90 -4.38
C LEU A 3 9.67 -19.26 -4.09
N SER A 4 9.95 -18.13 -4.75
CA SER A 4 11.10 -17.28 -4.44
C SER A 4 10.99 -16.77 -3.01
N LYS A 5 12.09 -16.82 -2.25
CA LYS A 5 12.18 -16.22 -0.91
C LYS A 5 12.02 -14.70 -0.95
N PHE A 6 12.27 -14.07 -2.10
CA PHE A 6 12.25 -12.62 -2.28
C PHE A 6 11.06 -12.20 -3.15
N LEU A 7 10.45 -11.10 -2.75
CA LEU A 7 9.39 -10.44 -3.50
C LEU A 7 9.98 -9.75 -4.75
N ASP A 8 9.23 -9.73 -5.85
CA ASP A 8 9.64 -9.04 -7.08
C ASP A 8 9.50 -7.52 -6.91
N PRO A 9 10.59 -6.73 -6.99
CA PRO A 9 10.56 -5.28 -6.83
C PRO A 9 9.82 -4.54 -7.96
N LYS A 10 9.48 -5.21 -9.06
CA LYS A 10 8.63 -4.65 -10.13
C LYS A 10 7.16 -4.58 -9.72
N LEU A 11 6.76 -5.29 -8.66
CA LEU A 11 5.40 -5.22 -8.12
C LEU A 11 5.28 -4.03 -7.17
N ASP A 12 4.21 -3.26 -7.32
CA ASP A 12 3.96 -2.01 -6.59
C ASP A 12 4.05 -2.17 -5.06
N LEU A 13 3.40 -3.20 -4.50
CA LEU A 13 3.44 -3.53 -3.06
C LEU A 13 4.86 -3.78 -2.56
N THR A 14 5.67 -4.48 -3.35
CA THR A 14 7.06 -4.78 -3.00
C THR A 14 7.92 -3.53 -3.08
N PHE A 15 7.75 -2.74 -4.13
CA PHE A 15 8.45 -1.47 -4.31
C PHE A 15 8.17 -0.53 -3.13
N LYS A 16 6.90 -0.39 -2.74
CA LYS A 16 6.49 0.38 -1.56
C LYS A 16 7.09 -0.14 -0.27
N LYS A 17 7.18 -1.46 -0.08
CA LYS A 17 7.81 -2.05 1.11
C LYS A 17 9.32 -1.76 1.17
N ILE A 18 9.98 -1.68 0.02
CA ILE A 18 11.41 -1.36 -0.06
C ILE A 18 11.64 0.13 0.12
N PHE A 19 10.87 1.00 -0.55
CA PHE A 19 11.18 2.42 -0.68
C PHE A 19 10.24 3.37 0.07
N GLY A 20 9.01 2.95 0.37
CA GLY A 20 7.94 3.79 0.94
C GLY A 20 7.82 3.73 2.46
N THR A 21 8.89 3.39 3.19
CA THR A 21 8.88 3.39 4.66
C THR A 21 9.92 4.34 5.23
N GLU A 22 9.59 5.01 6.34
CA GLU A 22 10.49 5.95 7.03
C GLU A 22 11.87 5.33 7.33
N LYS A 23 11.90 4.04 7.69
CA LYS A 23 13.14 3.31 7.98
C LYS A 23 14.05 3.13 6.76
N ASN A 24 13.48 3.15 5.56
CA ASN A 24 14.19 2.88 4.32
C ASN A 24 14.45 4.15 3.49
N LYS A 25 14.23 5.35 4.04
CA LYS A 25 14.48 6.63 3.36
C LYS A 25 15.88 6.73 2.75
N ASN A 26 16.91 6.26 3.47
CA ASN A 26 18.29 6.27 2.95
C ASN A 26 18.43 5.40 1.69
N ILE A 27 17.74 4.27 1.63
CA ILE A 27 17.76 3.38 0.45
C ILE A 27 17.12 4.09 -0.74
N LEU A 28 15.98 4.77 -0.51
CA LEU A 28 15.31 5.56 -1.54
C LEU A 28 16.18 6.74 -2.01
N ILE A 29 16.85 7.47 -1.11
CA ILE A 29 17.76 8.57 -1.45
C ILE A 29 18.89 8.08 -2.35
N HIS A 30 19.57 6.99 -1.99
CA HIS A 30 20.64 6.43 -2.81
C HIS A 30 20.13 5.96 -4.17
N PHE A 31 19.01 5.24 -4.18
CA PHE A 31 18.39 4.78 -5.42
C PHE A 31 18.02 5.94 -6.36
N LEU A 32 17.39 6.99 -5.84
CA LEU A 32 17.04 8.18 -6.63
C LEU A 32 18.29 8.89 -7.14
N ASN A 33 19.31 9.09 -6.29
CA ASN A 33 20.56 9.71 -6.74
C ASN A 33 21.25 8.91 -7.86
N ASP A 34 21.28 7.58 -7.76
CA ASP A 34 21.88 6.69 -8.75
C ASP A 34 21.10 6.71 -10.08
N ILE A 35 19.77 6.61 -10.01
CA ILE A 35 18.90 6.58 -11.19
C ILE A 35 18.87 7.93 -11.90
N LEU A 36 18.73 9.02 -11.13
CA LEU A 36 18.64 10.38 -11.65
C LEU A 36 20.00 10.99 -12.04
N GLY A 37 21.11 10.31 -11.72
CA GLY A 37 22.46 10.81 -11.98
C GLY A 37 22.78 12.08 -11.18
N CYS A 38 22.23 12.21 -9.98
CA CYS A 38 22.47 13.37 -9.12
C CYS A 38 23.87 13.31 -8.53
N THR A 39 24.79 14.13 -9.04
CA THR A 39 26.16 14.24 -8.53
C THR A 39 26.47 15.63 -7.97
N GLU A 40 27.25 15.66 -6.89
CA GLU A 40 27.76 16.87 -6.24
C GLU A 40 26.65 17.83 -5.79
N VAL A 41 26.34 18.84 -6.59
CA VAL A 41 25.53 20.02 -6.22
C VAL A 41 24.03 19.74 -6.13
N ASN A 42 23.57 18.69 -6.83
CA ASN A 42 22.16 18.32 -6.93
C ASN A 42 21.87 17.00 -6.19
N THR A 43 22.79 16.55 -5.32
CA THR A 43 22.64 15.30 -4.57
C THR A 43 21.47 15.44 -3.62
N ILE A 44 20.49 14.53 -3.71
CA ILE A 44 19.36 14.45 -2.79
C ILE A 44 19.92 14.05 -1.42
N GLN A 45 19.63 14.87 -0.41
CA GLN A 45 20.05 14.65 0.98
C GLN A 45 18.88 14.24 1.88
N GLU A 46 17.66 14.62 1.50
CA GLU A 46 16.48 14.40 2.32
C GLU A 46 15.28 14.03 1.45
N VAL A 47 14.47 13.10 1.95
CA VAL A 47 13.17 12.73 1.38
C VAL A 47 12.12 12.76 2.48
N GLU A 48 11.00 13.42 2.22
CA GLU A 48 9.82 13.43 3.07
C GLU A 48 8.65 12.79 2.33
N PHE A 49 7.98 11.82 2.97
CA PHE A 49 6.75 11.25 2.44
C PHE A 49 5.60 12.19 2.77
N LEU A 50 5.01 12.78 1.74
CA LEU A 50 3.85 13.65 1.90
C LEU A 50 2.62 12.78 2.18
N SER A 51 1.92 13.08 3.28
CA SER A 51 0.67 12.41 3.58
C SER A 51 -0.42 12.95 2.65
N THR A 52 -0.98 12.09 1.80
CA THR A 52 -2.27 12.32 1.16
C THR A 52 -3.34 12.20 2.24
N ILE A 53 -3.66 13.30 2.93
CA ILE A 53 -4.74 13.30 3.92
C ILE A 53 -6.06 13.04 3.16
N MET A 54 -6.57 11.82 3.26
CA MET A 54 -7.99 11.54 3.05
C MET A 54 -8.39 10.50 4.11
N ASP A 55 -9.10 10.99 5.12
CA ASP A 55 -9.94 10.27 6.08
C ASP A 55 -9.53 8.83 6.49
N PRO A 56 -9.15 8.58 7.76
CA PRO A 56 -8.79 7.26 8.28
C PRO A 56 -9.82 6.14 8.00
N GLU A 57 -11.11 6.46 7.82
CA GLU A 57 -12.15 5.46 7.47
C GLU A 57 -12.07 4.97 6.01
N ILE A 58 -11.31 5.66 5.15
CA ILE A 58 -11.07 5.33 3.72
C ILE A 58 -9.60 4.90 3.51
N ALA A 59 -8.75 5.04 4.54
CA ALA A 59 -7.29 4.96 4.44
C ALA A 59 -6.71 3.55 4.27
N SER A 60 -7.52 2.49 4.31
CA SER A 60 -6.98 1.12 4.18
C SER A 60 -6.36 0.86 2.81
N ASP A 61 -6.87 1.46 1.72
CA ASP A 61 -6.49 1.03 0.36
C ASP A 61 -6.24 2.14 -0.66
N LYS A 62 -5.93 3.36 -0.21
CA LYS A 62 -5.32 4.33 -1.12
C LYS A 62 -3.84 4.03 -1.23
N GLN A 63 -3.54 3.13 -2.16
CA GLN A 63 -2.25 2.99 -2.82
C GLN A 63 -1.91 4.28 -3.61
N SER A 64 -1.84 5.41 -2.90
CA SER A 64 -1.34 6.67 -3.43
C SER A 64 0.07 6.40 -3.95
N ILE A 65 0.38 6.97 -5.12
CA ILE A 65 1.77 7.19 -5.49
C ILE A 65 2.40 7.87 -4.27
N VAL A 66 3.54 7.34 -3.82
CA VAL A 66 4.23 7.90 -2.66
C VAL A 66 4.73 9.27 -3.08
N ASP A 67 3.99 10.31 -2.73
CA ASP A 67 4.37 11.69 -3.00
C ASP A 67 5.60 11.98 -2.14
N VAL A 68 6.76 12.08 -2.80
CA VAL A 68 8.04 12.30 -2.13
C VAL A 68 8.51 13.72 -2.39
N LEU A 69 8.64 14.49 -1.33
CA LEU A 69 9.36 15.75 -1.37
C LEU A 69 10.85 15.45 -1.23
N CYS A 70 11.63 15.74 -2.27
CA CYS A 70 13.08 15.61 -2.25
C CYS A 70 13.74 16.97 -1.99
N ARG A 71 14.81 16.99 -1.19
CA ARG A 71 15.67 18.16 -1.00
C ARG A 71 17.11 17.84 -1.40
N ASP A 72 17.71 18.70 -2.21
CA ASP A 72 19.13 18.59 -2.57
C ASP A 72 20.08 19.30 -1.58
N SER A 73 21.38 19.13 -1.80
CA SER A 73 22.46 19.81 -1.07
C SER A 73 22.44 21.34 -1.16
N SER A 74 21.74 21.91 -2.15
CA SER A 74 21.59 23.36 -2.32
C SER A 74 20.33 23.91 -1.64
N GLY A 75 19.50 23.03 -1.06
CA GLY A 75 18.23 23.37 -0.43
C GLY A 75 17.05 23.46 -1.41
N ASN A 76 17.23 23.11 -2.68
CA ASN A 76 16.15 23.07 -3.66
C ASN A 76 15.19 21.93 -3.33
N ARG A 77 13.90 22.16 -3.59
CA ARG A 77 12.82 21.21 -3.34
C ARG A 77 12.27 20.72 -4.67
N TYR A 78 12.09 19.42 -4.79
CA TYR A 78 11.49 18.79 -5.95
C TYR A 78 10.22 18.07 -5.52
N ILE A 79 9.09 18.44 -6.12
CA ILE A 79 7.75 17.95 -5.75
C ILE A 79 6.95 17.57 -7.00
N THR A 80 7.22 18.22 -8.13
CA THR A 80 6.36 18.13 -9.33
C THR A 80 6.99 17.30 -10.45
N ASP A 81 6.14 16.74 -11.32
CA ASP A 81 6.59 16.03 -12.53
C ASP A 81 7.51 16.87 -13.41
N GLU A 82 7.32 18.19 -13.45
CA GLU A 82 8.15 19.14 -14.19
C GLU A 82 9.57 19.25 -13.60
N ASP A 83 9.70 19.16 -12.27
CA ASP A 83 11.00 19.12 -11.59
C ASP A 83 11.74 17.82 -11.90
N LEU A 84 11.01 16.70 -11.85
CA LEU A 84 11.55 15.39 -12.22
C LEU A 84 11.95 15.35 -13.70
N ARG A 85 11.19 15.98 -14.59
CA ARG A 85 11.50 16.10 -16.02
C ARG A 85 12.82 16.84 -16.26
N LYS A 86 13.06 17.96 -15.58
CA LYS A 86 14.33 18.72 -15.67
C LYS A 86 15.54 17.93 -15.17
N ILE A 87 15.34 17.02 -14.20
CA ILE A 87 16.38 16.12 -13.72
C ILE A 87 16.58 14.96 -14.72
N ALA A 88 15.48 14.36 -15.18
CA ALA A 88 15.45 13.29 -16.16
C ALA A 88 16.10 13.67 -17.49
N GLU A 89 15.99 14.92 -17.94
CA GLU A 89 16.66 15.43 -19.13
C GLU A 89 18.19 15.32 -19.06
N LYS A 90 18.76 15.23 -17.86
CA LYS A 90 20.20 15.02 -17.65
C LYS A 90 20.61 13.55 -17.78
N SER A 91 19.64 12.62 -17.81
CA SER A 91 19.85 11.18 -17.93
C SER A 91 19.25 10.64 -19.24
N PRO A 92 20.07 10.24 -20.22
CA PRO A 92 19.58 9.75 -21.51
C PRO A 92 18.60 8.58 -21.42
N ILE A 93 18.80 7.69 -20.44
CA ILE A 93 17.93 6.51 -20.26
C ILE A 93 16.57 6.88 -19.66
N ILE A 94 16.52 7.86 -18.75
CA ILE A 94 15.26 8.32 -18.18
C ILE A 94 14.49 9.11 -19.23
N LYS A 95 15.17 9.99 -19.98
CA LYS A 95 14.55 10.69 -21.11
C LYS A 95 13.92 9.72 -22.11
N LEU A 96 14.63 8.64 -22.47
CA LEU A 96 14.05 7.60 -23.33
C LEU A 96 12.80 6.95 -22.73
N ALA A 97 12.76 6.71 -21.42
CA ALA A 97 11.58 6.18 -20.75
C ALA A 97 10.40 7.16 -20.76
N TYR A 98 10.65 8.46 -20.52
CA TYR A 98 9.63 9.50 -20.64
C TYR A 98 9.12 9.64 -22.07
N ASP A 99 10.02 9.66 -23.06
CA ASP A 99 9.65 9.74 -24.48
C ASP A 99 8.80 8.52 -24.89
N GLU A 100 9.07 7.33 -24.35
CA GLU A 100 8.25 6.13 -24.59
C GLU A 100 6.84 6.25 -23.99
N LEU A 101 6.71 6.86 -22.81
CA LEU A 101 5.41 7.13 -22.19
C LEU A 101 4.64 8.24 -22.94
N ASP A 102 5.34 9.26 -23.42
CA ASP A 102 4.77 10.37 -24.18
C ASP A 102 4.33 9.97 -25.60
N LYS A 103 4.90 8.89 -26.17
CA LYS A 103 4.48 8.35 -27.49
C LYS A 103 2.99 8.07 -27.59
N PHE A 104 2.34 7.75 -26.48
CA PHE A 104 0.92 7.48 -26.48
C PHE A 104 0.05 8.75 -26.62
N HIS A 105 0.62 9.95 -26.50
CA HIS A 105 -0.05 11.25 -26.63
C HIS A 105 -1.37 11.32 -25.87
N TRP A 106 -1.40 10.75 -24.66
CA TRP A 106 -2.61 10.76 -23.85
C TRP A 106 -2.95 12.21 -23.51
N ASN A 107 -4.16 12.62 -23.88
CA ASN A 107 -4.67 13.91 -23.47
C ASN A 107 -5.20 13.83 -22.02
N GLU A 108 -5.54 14.98 -21.45
CA GLU A 108 -6.06 15.08 -20.08
C GLU A 108 -7.26 14.15 -19.82
N LYS A 109 -8.15 13.97 -20.80
CA LYS A 109 -9.31 13.07 -20.65
C LYS A 109 -8.90 11.60 -20.63
N ASP A 110 -7.90 11.22 -21.41
CA ASP A 110 -7.39 9.85 -21.44
C ASP A 110 -6.71 9.49 -20.11
N LEU A 111 -5.93 10.43 -19.56
CA LEU A 111 -5.30 10.29 -18.25
C LEU A 111 -6.33 10.15 -17.13
N VAL A 112 -7.34 11.05 -17.10
CA VAL A 112 -8.42 10.99 -16.11
C VAL A 112 -9.19 9.67 -16.22
N ALA A 113 -9.54 9.22 -17.43
CA ALA A 113 -10.26 7.96 -17.62
C ALA A 113 -9.43 6.74 -17.18
N TYR A 114 -8.11 6.78 -17.39
CA TYR A 114 -7.20 5.74 -16.89
C TYR A 114 -7.15 5.74 -15.36
N GLU A 115 -6.97 6.90 -14.73
CA GLU A 115 -6.92 7.04 -13.28
C GLU A 115 -8.23 6.64 -12.60
N GLU A 116 -9.37 7.07 -13.14
CA GLU A 116 -10.71 6.67 -12.68
C GLU A 116 -10.87 5.15 -12.73
N ARG A 117 -10.47 4.51 -13.83
CA ARG A 117 -10.54 3.06 -13.97
C ARG A 117 -9.66 2.32 -12.96
N ILE A 118 -8.45 2.84 -12.69
CA ILE A 118 -7.58 2.30 -11.65
C ILE A 118 -8.21 2.49 -10.25
N MET A 119 -8.81 3.65 -10.00
CA MET A 119 -9.49 3.95 -8.74
C MET A 119 -10.69 3.04 -8.49
N ASP A 120 -11.51 2.78 -9.52
CA ASP A 120 -12.66 1.89 -9.44
C ASP A 120 -12.25 0.46 -9.11
N LEU A 121 -11.24 -0.08 -9.81
CA LEU A 121 -10.72 -1.43 -9.55
C LEU A 121 -10.20 -1.57 -8.10
N ARG A 122 -9.48 -0.55 -7.61
CA ARG A 122 -8.98 -0.54 -6.23
C ARG A 122 -10.10 -0.45 -5.21
N LYS A 123 -11.13 0.35 -5.49
CA LYS A 123 -12.30 0.46 -4.62
C LYS A 123 -13.06 -0.86 -4.55
N GLU A 124 -13.21 -1.56 -5.67
CA GLU A 124 -13.80 -2.89 -5.72
C GLU A 124 -12.98 -3.90 -4.90
N GLU A 125 -11.65 -3.89 -5.04
CA GLU A 125 -10.74 -4.76 -4.27
C GLU A 125 -10.87 -4.51 -2.76
N ALA A 126 -10.85 -3.25 -2.32
CA ALA A 126 -11.01 -2.88 -0.92
C ALA A 126 -12.37 -3.29 -0.33
N ILE A 127 -13.45 -3.09 -1.10
CA ILE A 127 -14.80 -3.53 -0.69
C ILE A 127 -14.85 -5.05 -0.55
N LEU A 128 -14.21 -5.80 -1.47
CA LEU A 128 -14.18 -7.25 -1.40
C LEU A 128 -13.38 -7.74 -0.19
N GLU A 129 -12.23 -7.15 0.09
CA GLU A 129 -11.42 -7.49 1.26
C GLU A 129 -12.18 -7.23 2.57
N TYR A 130 -12.78 -6.04 2.70
CA TYR A 130 -13.62 -5.72 3.86
C TYR A 130 -14.78 -6.70 4.04
N ARG A 131 -15.46 -7.07 2.96
CA ARG A 131 -16.56 -8.06 3.00
C ARG A 131 -16.07 -9.45 3.39
N LEU A 132 -14.89 -9.85 2.94
CA LEU A 132 -14.28 -11.13 3.31
C LEU A 132 -13.93 -11.17 4.79
N ASP A 133 -13.42 -10.08 5.35
CA ASP A 133 -13.08 -10.02 6.76
C ASP A 133 -14.31 -10.01 7.67
N LEU A 134 -15.36 -9.28 7.30
CA LEU A 134 -16.66 -9.38 7.97
C LEU A 134 -17.20 -10.82 7.94
N ALA A 135 -17.19 -11.46 6.76
CA ALA A 135 -17.68 -12.83 6.62
C ALA A 135 -16.88 -13.83 7.45
N LYS A 136 -15.55 -13.67 7.54
CA LYS A 136 -14.70 -14.51 8.40
C LYS A 136 -15.00 -14.31 9.88
N GLU A 137 -15.18 -13.07 10.32
CA GLU A 137 -15.48 -12.75 11.71
C GLU A 137 -16.87 -13.29 12.11
N GLU A 138 -17.88 -13.10 11.25
CA GLU A 138 -19.22 -13.68 11.43
C GLU A 138 -19.16 -15.21 11.47
N GLY A 139 -18.49 -15.83 10.49
CA GLY A 139 -18.34 -17.29 10.45
C GLY A 139 -17.57 -17.85 11.66
N ARG A 140 -16.57 -17.14 12.18
CA ARG A 140 -15.87 -17.53 13.41
C ARG A 140 -16.83 -17.52 14.61
N LYS A 141 -17.60 -16.44 14.79
CA LYS A 141 -18.58 -16.34 15.89
C LYS A 141 -19.67 -17.40 15.79
N GLU A 142 -20.21 -17.62 14.60
CA GLU A 142 -21.20 -18.67 14.36
C GLU A 142 -20.64 -20.07 14.69
N GLY A 143 -19.40 -20.35 14.26
CA GLY A 143 -18.71 -21.59 14.57
C GLY A 143 -18.45 -21.78 16.08
N GLU A 144 -18.01 -20.74 16.78
CA GLU A 144 -17.81 -20.77 18.24
C GLU A 144 -19.11 -21.07 18.99
N ILE A 145 -20.22 -20.45 18.57
CA ILE A 145 -21.55 -20.68 19.14
C ILE A 145 -22.03 -22.11 18.83
N GLU A 146 -21.84 -22.60 17.61
CA GLU A 146 -22.23 -23.96 17.21
C GLU A 146 -21.46 -25.01 18.02
N VAL A 147 -20.14 -24.84 18.17
CA VAL A 147 -19.29 -25.71 18.99
C VAL A 147 -19.76 -25.69 20.45
N ALA A 148 -20.01 -24.52 21.02
CA ALA A 148 -20.52 -24.39 22.38
C ALA A 148 -21.85 -25.14 22.58
N LYS A 149 -22.80 -24.99 21.64
CA LYS A 149 -24.09 -25.71 21.67
C LYS A 149 -23.90 -27.23 21.63
N ASN A 150 -22.96 -27.72 20.83
CA ASN A 150 -22.66 -29.15 20.74
C ASN A 150 -22.02 -29.69 22.03
N LEU A 151 -21.12 -28.91 22.66
CA LEU A 151 -20.51 -29.27 23.94
C LEU A 151 -21.53 -29.30 25.09
N LEU A 152 -22.47 -28.35 25.13
CA LEU A 152 -23.57 -28.35 26.10
C LEU A 152 -24.44 -29.60 25.95
N LYS A 153 -24.81 -29.98 24.72
CA LYS A 153 -25.55 -31.21 24.44
C LYS A 153 -24.79 -32.48 24.86
N ALA A 154 -23.46 -32.46 24.79
CA ALA A 154 -22.60 -33.53 25.26
C ALA A 154 -22.43 -33.57 26.79
N GLY A 155 -23.02 -32.63 27.54
CA GLY A 155 -22.98 -32.58 29.00
C GLY A 155 -21.73 -31.92 29.58
N VAL A 156 -20.96 -31.18 28.78
CA VAL A 156 -19.82 -30.39 29.28
C VAL A 156 -20.34 -29.18 30.07
N SER A 157 -19.72 -28.87 31.21
CA SER A 157 -20.16 -27.76 32.06
C SER A 157 -19.90 -26.40 31.39
N ILE A 158 -20.78 -25.44 31.69
CA ILE A 158 -20.73 -24.09 31.11
C ILE A 158 -19.40 -23.40 31.47
N ASP A 159 -18.89 -23.58 32.69
CA ASP A 159 -17.61 -22.99 33.12
C ASP A 159 -16.42 -23.46 32.27
N ILE A 160 -16.39 -24.74 31.89
CA ILE A 160 -15.33 -25.31 31.03
C ILE A 160 -15.47 -24.77 29.62
N ILE A 161 -16.70 -24.66 29.09
CA ILE A 161 -16.94 -24.13 27.75
C ILE A 161 -16.50 -22.66 27.67
N ALA A 162 -16.89 -21.83 28.64
CA ALA A 162 -16.51 -20.43 28.70
C ALA A 162 -14.98 -20.23 28.75
N GLN A 163 -14.25 -21.07 29.49
CA GLN A 163 -12.79 -21.02 29.53
C GLN A 163 -12.12 -21.40 28.20
N ILE A 164 -12.70 -22.33 27.44
CA ILE A 164 -12.10 -22.85 26.20
C ILE A 164 -12.43 -21.95 25.00
N THR A 165 -13.68 -21.48 24.91
CA THR A 165 -14.16 -20.69 23.76
C THR A 165 -13.96 -19.19 23.94
N GLY A 166 -13.73 -18.71 25.18
CA GLY A 166 -13.68 -17.28 25.48
C GLY A 166 -15.05 -16.58 25.47
N LEU A 167 -16.14 -17.32 25.25
CA LEU A 167 -17.51 -16.80 25.26
C LEU A 167 -17.95 -16.47 26.69
N SER A 168 -18.71 -15.39 26.84
CA SER A 168 -19.31 -15.02 28.12
C SER A 168 -20.47 -15.94 28.51
N MET A 169 -20.74 -16.04 29.81
CA MET A 169 -21.88 -16.81 30.33
C MET A 169 -23.22 -16.36 29.72
N LYS A 170 -23.34 -15.08 29.36
CA LYS A 170 -24.53 -14.50 28.74
C LYS A 170 -24.70 -14.97 27.28
N GLU A 171 -23.60 -15.14 26.54
CA GLU A 171 -23.61 -15.68 25.18
C GLU A 171 -23.90 -17.18 25.15
N LEU A 172 -23.55 -17.91 26.22
CA LEU A 172 -23.82 -19.33 26.37
C LEU A 172 -25.24 -19.66 26.88
N GLN A 173 -25.96 -18.67 27.41
CA GLN A 173 -27.32 -18.82 27.97
C GLN A 173 -28.44 -18.36 27.01
N ASN A 174 -28.09 -17.75 25.88
CA ASN A 174 -29.02 -17.37 24.80
C ASN A 174 -29.04 -18.42 23.68
#